data_AF-A0A1L3I8L4-F1
#
_entry.id   AF-A0A1L3I8L4-F1
#
_cell.length_a   1.000
_cell.length_b   1.000
_cell.length_c   1.000
_cell.angle_alpha   90.00
_cell.angle_beta   90.00
_cell.angle_gamma   90.00
#
_symmetry.space_group_name_H-M   'P 1'
#
loop_
_entity.id
_entity.type
_entity.pdbx_description
1 polymer ?
#
loop_
_entity_poly.entity_id
_entity_poly.type
_entity_poly.pdbx_seq_one_letter_code
_entity_poly.pdbx_strand_id
1 'polypeptide(L)' 'MADHKHGSMDITVQEKTYNGFLKFTTRFCIAALIFVVFLAVFAT' A
#
# COMPACT_ATOMS: atom_id res chain seq x y z
N MET A 1 -3.33 25.07 26.97
CA MET A 1 -2.98 24.30 25.77
C MET A 1 -2.57 22.93 26.27
N ALA A 2 -3.26 21.86 25.86
CA ALA A 2 -2.96 20.52 26.40
C ALA A 2 -1.48 20.19 26.13
N ASP A 3 -0.74 19.84 27.18
CA ASP A 3 0.68 19.50 27.10
C ASP A 3 0.86 18.24 26.23
N HIS A 4 1.06 18.44 24.94
CA HIS A 4 1.37 17.36 24.01
C HIS A 4 2.87 17.05 24.08
N LYS A 5 3.23 15.89 24.63
CA LYS A 5 4.62 15.43 24.60
C LYS A 5 4.97 15.01 23.18
N HIS A 6 5.96 15.69 22.60
CA HIS A 6 6.44 15.37 21.25
C HIS A 6 6.80 13.87 21.14
N GLY A 7 6.29 13.22 20.09
CA GLY A 7 6.50 11.79 19.86
C GLY A 7 5.59 10.84 20.65
N SER A 8 4.70 11.35 21.51
CA SER A 8 3.72 10.52 22.22
C SER A 8 2.32 10.54 21.58
N MET A 9 2.21 10.99 20.32
CA MET A 9 0.96 10.94 19.58
C MET A 9 0.59 9.50 19.26
N ASP A 10 -0.69 9.15 19.41
CA ASP A 10 -1.20 7.87 18.89
C ASP A 10 -1.12 7.86 17.35
N ILE A 11 -0.41 6.87 16.80
CA ILE A 11 -0.19 6.70 15.37
C ILE A 11 -0.90 5.47 14.78
N THR A 12 -1.84 4.88 15.51
CA THR A 12 -2.56 3.65 15.11
C THR A 12 -3.18 3.76 13.71
N VAL A 13 -3.73 4.94 13.36
CA VAL A 13 -4.34 5.17 12.04
C VAL A 13 -3.30 5.17 10.92
N GLN A 14 -2.13 5.77 11.17
CA GLN A 14 -1.02 5.89 10.23
C GLN A 14 -0.42 4.52 9.95
N GLU A 15 -0.17 3.72 10.99
CA GLU A 15 0.32 2.35 10.85
C GLU A 15 -0.67 1.46 10.07
N LYS A 16 -1.96 1.55 10.39
CA LYS A 16 -3.00 0.81 9.66
C LYS A 16 -3.07 1.22 8.19
N THR A 17 -2.95 2.52 7.91
CA THR A 17 -2.94 3.05 6.55
C THR A 17 -1.72 2.57 5.77
N TYR A 18 -0.54 2.60 6.38
CA TYR A 18 0.69 2.10 5.75
C TYR A 18 0.60 0.61 5.45
N ASN A 19 0.11 -0.20 6.39
CA ASN A 19 -0.15 -1.62 6.17
C ASN A 19 -1.16 -1.87 5.04
N GLY A 20 -2.20 -1.03 4.94
CA GLY A 20 -3.16 -1.05 3.84
C GLY A 20 -2.50 -0.73 2.50
N PHE A 21 -1.67 0.32 2.46
CA PHE A 21 -0.91 0.73 1.29
C PHE A 21 0.02 -0.40 0.80
N LEU A 22 0.76 -1.04 1.69
CA LEU A 22 1.63 -2.17 1.32
C LEU A 22 0.83 -3.31 0.67
N LYS A 23 -0.30 -3.72 1.28
CA LYS A 23 -1.17 -4.77 0.72
C LYS A 23 -1.74 -4.39 -0.65
N PHE A 24 -2.16 -3.15 -0.82
CA PHE A 24 -2.66 -2.63 -2.10
C PHE A 24 -1.56 -2.69 -3.16
N THR A 25 -0.38 -2.13 -2.88
CA THR A 25 0.74 -2.07 -3.80
C THR A 25 1.19 -3.46 -4.23
N THR A 26 1.32 -4.42 -3.31
CA THR A 26 1.66 -5.81 -3.65
C THR A 26 0.65 -6.42 -4.61
N ARG A 27 -0.66 -6.28 -4.33
CA ARG A 27 -1.72 -6.82 -5.20
C ARG A 27 -1.74 -6.14 -6.57
N PHE A 28 -1.52 -4.83 -6.61
CA PHE A 28 -1.43 -4.06 -7.84
C PHE A 28 -0.27 -4.52 -8.72
N CYS A 29 0.93 -4.70 -8.14
CA CYS A 29 2.09 -5.22 -8.86
C CYS A 29 1.82 -6.62 -9.44
N ILE A 30 1.22 -7.52 -8.66
CA ILE A 30 0.83 -8.86 -9.14
C ILE A 30 -0.15 -8.74 -10.33
N ALA A 31 -1.20 -7.92 -10.20
CA ALA A 31 -2.17 -7.72 -11.27
C ALA A 31 -1.53 -7.14 -12.53
N ALA A 32 -0.63 -6.16 -12.39
CA ALA A 32 0.10 -5.57 -13.51
C ALA A 32 1.00 -6.61 -14.21
N LEU A 33 1.69 -7.46 -13.46
CA LEU A 33 2.50 -8.53 -14.04
C LEU A 33 1.64 -9.55 -14.81
N ILE A 34 0.51 -9.97 -14.21
CA ILE A 34 -0.44 -10.87 -14.89
C ILE A 34 -0.94 -10.21 -16.19
N PHE A 35 -1.29 -8.93 -16.14
CA PHE A 35 -1.77 -8.19 -17.30
C PHE A 35 -0.72 -8.10 -18.41
N VAL A 36 0.53 -7.78 -18.08
CA VAL A 36 1.62 -7.71 -19.06
C VAL A 36 1.91 -9.10 -19.67
N VAL A 37 1.93 -10.16 -18.87
CA VAL A 37 2.09 -11.54 -19.38
C VAL A 37 0.93 -11.93 -20.29
N PHE A 38 -0.31 -11.59 -19.93
CA PHE A 38 -1.48 -11.81 -20.77
C PHE A 38 -1.33 -11.09 -22.13
N LEU A 39 -0.99 -9.81 -22.13
CA LEU A 39 -0.76 -9.07 -23.37
C LEU A 39 0.38 -9.67 -24.19
N ALA A 40 1.47 -10.09 -23.56
CA ALA A 40 2.59 -10.70 -24.26
C ALA A 40 2.21 -11.98 -25.01
N VAL A 41 1.28 -12.77 -24.47
CA VAL A 41 0.84 -14.05 -25.06
C VAL A 41 -0.29 -13.88 -26.07
N PHE A 42 -1.23 -12.96 -25.81
CA PHE A 42 -2.48 -12.87 -26.59
C PHE A 42 -2.57 -11.65 -27.49
N ALA A 43 -1.74 -10.63 -27.28
CA ALA A 43 -1.66 -9.44 -28.13
C ALA A 43 -0.41 -9.46 -29.04
N THR A 44 0.15 -10.64 -29.30
CA THR A 44 1.14 -10.90 -30.35
C THR A 44 0.45 -11.02 -31.71
#